data_AF-A0AA47BSA2-F1
#
_entry.id   AF-A0AA47BSA2-F1
#
_cell.length_a   1.000
_cell.length_b   1.000
_cell.length_c   1.000
_cell.angle_alpha   90.00
_cell.angle_beta   90.00
_cell.angle_gamma   90.00
#
_symmetry.space_group_name_H-M   'P 1'
#
loop_
_entity.id
_entity.type
_entity.pdbx_description
1 polymer ?
#
loop_
_entity_poly.entity_id
_entity_poly.type
_entity_poly.pdbx_seq_one_letter_code
_entity_poly.pdbx_strand_id
1 'polypeptide(L)'
;MNTRLYAIKSIILVRQIGGFFKFSTAIILFSVLIMPGCAPDSNSRKSPFSVDLLPPVLQSAEIVDERHLRFIFDEPLAANEINPVVNPPMIVNTFDIEDEQLTIGFETDQEIGREYTIRMSVTDESGNSLSFLYGFSGWNPRIPGILINEINPRGSGNTPDCIELFVTKAGNLGGLILLIGTKNKYKESFIFPAVEVPEGEYILVHTKAEGIPEEIDEISTLNLSGGKLASETARDFWMRGAPGLPGNNGAVTLYARKNGTMLDAILWSDREDDREDERLGWTKDGFIFASDLAEAKAWNSVSGGVPAPSDAADANFSTSTRSICRSSVPNDTDSARDWHIVPTRGQTFGAINTDRVYEP
;
A
#
# COMPACT_ATOMS: atom_id res chain seq x y z
N MET A 1 -40.35 -43.86 29.08
CA MET A 1 -41.24 -44.51 28.11
C MET A 1 -40.40 -44.96 26.91
N ASN A 2 -40.46 -46.26 26.59
CA ASN A 2 -40.10 -46.96 25.35
C ASN A 2 -38.64 -46.96 24.81
N THR A 3 -37.85 -47.88 25.37
CA THR A 3 -37.35 -49.13 24.76
C THR A 3 -37.44 -49.31 23.21
N ARG A 4 -36.32 -49.63 22.54
CA ARG A 4 -35.94 -51.01 22.10
C ARG A 4 -34.73 -51.05 21.14
N LEU A 5 -33.76 -51.89 21.50
CA LEU A 5 -32.72 -52.48 20.64
C LEU A 5 -33.31 -53.53 19.68
N TYR A 6 -32.68 -53.70 18.51
CA TYR A 6 -32.89 -54.84 17.62
C TYR A 6 -31.69 -55.80 17.65
N ALA A 7 -32.00 -57.08 17.86
CA ALA A 7 -31.12 -58.23 17.71
C ALA A 7 -31.73 -59.18 16.67
N ILE A 8 -30.91 -59.77 15.79
CA ILE A 8 -31.27 -60.87 14.88
C ILE A 8 -30.07 -61.84 14.90
N LYS A 9 -30.13 -62.91 15.70
CA LYS A 9 -30.62 -64.29 15.42
C LYS A 9 -29.70 -65.13 14.53
N SER A 10 -28.96 -66.01 15.19
CA SER A 10 -28.31 -67.21 14.65
C SER A 10 -29.33 -68.31 14.34
N ILE A 11 -29.09 -69.09 13.28
CA ILE A 11 -29.72 -70.40 13.05
C ILE A 11 -28.62 -71.43 12.82
N ILE A 12 -28.71 -72.51 13.61
CA ILE A 12 -27.92 -73.74 13.55
C ILE A 12 -28.65 -74.72 12.62
N LEU A 13 -27.90 -75.49 11.82
CA LEU A 13 -28.39 -76.78 11.34
C LEU A 13 -27.27 -77.83 11.45
N VAL A 14 -27.51 -78.84 12.29
CA VAL A 14 -26.73 -80.07 12.42
C VAL A 14 -27.54 -81.20 11.80
N ARG A 15 -26.91 -82.07 10.99
CA ARG A 15 -27.36 -83.47 10.85
C ARG A 15 -26.23 -84.43 10.50
N GLN A 16 -26.24 -85.55 11.22
CA GLN A 16 -25.40 -86.75 11.24
C GLN A 16 -25.13 -87.43 9.87
N ILE A 17 -24.07 -88.26 9.80
CA ILE A 17 -24.12 -89.74 9.67
C ILE A 17 -22.68 -90.34 9.54
N GLY A 18 -22.39 -91.36 10.37
CA GLY A 18 -21.76 -92.64 9.98
C GLY A 18 -20.29 -92.75 9.51
N GLY A 19 -19.42 -93.27 10.40
CA GLY A 19 -18.71 -94.56 10.24
C GLY A 19 -17.75 -94.86 9.06
N PHE A 20 -16.48 -95.10 9.43
CA PHE A 20 -15.46 -95.99 8.83
C PHE A 20 -15.15 -95.91 7.32
N PHE A 21 -13.90 -95.56 6.96
CA PHE A 21 -13.05 -96.34 6.04
C PHE A 21 -11.60 -95.77 5.99
N LYS A 22 -10.60 -96.65 5.90
CA LYS A 22 -9.17 -96.35 5.68
C LYS A 22 -8.93 -95.93 4.22
N PHE A 23 -8.00 -95.01 3.95
CA PHE A 23 -6.83 -95.17 3.04
C PHE A 23 -6.18 -93.82 2.66
N SER A 24 -4.85 -93.81 2.78
CA SER A 24 -3.78 -93.19 1.99
C SER A 24 -3.88 -91.83 1.27
N THR A 25 -2.72 -91.14 1.36
CA THR A 25 -2.07 -90.23 0.38
C THR A 25 -2.67 -88.84 0.15
N ALA A 26 -1.96 -87.82 0.62
CA ALA A 26 -1.44 -86.74 -0.23
C ALA A 26 -0.50 -85.84 0.60
N ILE A 27 0.78 -85.85 0.24
CA ILE A 27 1.78 -84.87 0.67
C ILE A 27 1.44 -83.57 -0.09
N ILE A 28 0.95 -82.54 0.61
CA ILE A 28 0.85 -81.18 0.08
C ILE A 28 2.05 -80.41 0.61
N LEU A 29 3.01 -80.21 -0.30
CA LEU A 29 4.16 -79.34 -0.12
C LEU A 29 3.66 -77.88 -0.16
N PHE A 30 3.45 -77.26 0.99
CA PHE A 30 3.10 -75.84 1.06
C PHE A 30 4.39 -75.01 1.15
N SER A 31 4.92 -74.65 -0.01
CA SER A 31 6.05 -73.74 -0.16
C SER A 31 5.62 -72.32 0.21
N VAL A 32 5.81 -71.93 1.48
CA VAL A 32 5.65 -70.54 1.93
C VAL A 32 6.83 -69.73 1.41
N LEU A 33 6.61 -68.97 0.34
CA LEU A 33 7.48 -67.88 -0.09
C LEU A 33 7.44 -66.77 0.97
N ILE A 34 8.49 -66.67 1.78
CA ILE A 34 8.72 -65.50 2.65
C ILE A 34 9.30 -64.41 1.73
N MET A 35 8.45 -63.52 1.24
CA MET A 35 8.92 -62.25 0.69
C MET A 35 9.34 -61.35 1.86
N PRO A 36 10.57 -60.78 1.87
CA PRO A 36 10.90 -59.71 2.79
C PRO A 36 10.16 -58.46 2.32
N GLY A 37 8.96 -58.25 2.85
CA GLY A 37 8.33 -56.93 2.77
C GLY A 37 9.14 -55.99 3.66
N CYS A 38 9.78 -54.99 3.05
CA CYS A 38 10.18 -53.78 3.78
C CYS A 38 8.89 -53.10 4.26
N ALA A 39 8.40 -53.49 5.43
CA ALA A 39 7.47 -52.66 6.18
C ALA A 39 8.30 -51.51 6.76
N PRO A 40 7.95 -50.23 6.53
CA PRO A 40 8.59 -49.14 7.22
C PRO A 40 8.39 -49.35 8.72
N ASP A 41 9.48 -49.16 9.47
CA ASP A 41 9.53 -49.34 10.91
C ASP A 41 8.40 -48.55 11.58
N SER A 42 7.39 -49.26 12.10
CA SER A 42 6.24 -48.67 12.78
C SER A 42 6.56 -48.20 14.19
N ASN A 43 7.84 -48.18 14.56
CA ASN A 43 8.33 -47.79 15.87
C ASN A 43 8.81 -46.33 15.96
N SER A 44 8.30 -45.44 15.09
CA SER A 44 8.39 -43.99 15.30
C SER A 44 7.26 -43.53 16.22
N ARG A 45 7.51 -43.52 17.54
CA ARG A 45 6.70 -42.78 18.53
C ARG A 45 6.87 -41.25 18.42
N LYS A 46 7.06 -40.74 17.21
CA LYS A 46 6.97 -39.32 16.89
C LYS A 46 5.84 -39.21 15.87
N SER A 47 4.91 -38.30 16.09
CA SER A 47 3.88 -37.99 15.10
C SER A 47 4.56 -37.82 13.72
N PRO A 48 4.21 -38.59 12.68
CA PRO A 48 4.83 -38.46 11.37
C PRO A 48 4.54 -37.12 10.67
N PHE A 49 3.80 -36.21 11.33
CA PHE A 49 3.29 -34.96 10.78
C PHE A 49 3.73 -33.71 11.58
N SER A 50 4.87 -33.74 12.27
CA SER A 50 5.49 -32.49 12.79
C SER A 50 6.45 -31.87 11.76
N VAL A 51 6.13 -32.00 10.47
CA VAL A 51 6.93 -31.46 9.37
C VAL A 51 6.18 -30.23 8.89
N ASP A 52 6.89 -29.12 8.78
CA ASP A 52 6.31 -27.93 8.17
C ASP A 52 6.11 -28.18 6.67
N LEU A 53 4.91 -27.86 6.18
CA LEU A 53 4.51 -28.04 4.79
C LEU A 53 4.10 -26.72 4.14
N LEU A 54 4.18 -25.62 4.88
CA LEU A 54 3.83 -24.30 4.40
C LEU A 54 5.10 -23.59 3.91
N PRO A 55 5.05 -22.90 2.76
CA PRO A 55 6.14 -22.04 2.37
C PRO A 55 6.19 -20.79 3.26
N PRO A 56 7.36 -20.13 3.34
CA PRO A 56 7.49 -18.89 4.07
C PRO A 56 6.58 -17.82 3.44
N VAL A 57 6.02 -16.95 4.26
CA VAL A 57 5.11 -15.88 3.84
C VAL A 57 5.83 -14.53 3.94
N LEU A 58 5.90 -13.82 2.81
CA LEU A 58 6.41 -12.45 2.80
C LEU A 58 5.46 -11.53 3.59
N GLN A 59 5.94 -11.00 4.71
CA GLN A 59 5.19 -10.08 5.57
C GLN A 59 5.35 -8.63 5.10
N SER A 60 6.59 -8.22 4.80
CA SER A 60 6.87 -6.85 4.35
C SER A 60 8.19 -6.74 3.60
N ALA A 61 8.39 -5.61 2.93
CA ALA A 61 9.64 -5.26 2.30
C ALA A 61 9.89 -3.76 2.37
N GLU A 62 11.16 -3.38 2.49
CA GLU A 62 11.61 -2.01 2.75
C GLU A 62 12.93 -1.73 2.04
N ILE A 63 13.00 -0.61 1.32
CA ILE A 63 14.28 -0.05 0.86
C ILE A 63 14.93 0.65 2.05
N VAL A 64 16.09 0.15 2.47
CA VAL A 64 16.82 0.64 3.64
C VAL A 64 17.67 1.86 3.28
N ASP A 65 18.34 1.82 2.13
CA ASP A 65 19.19 2.88 1.59
C ASP A 65 19.38 2.72 0.07
N GLU A 66 20.29 3.50 -0.53
CA GLU A 66 20.61 3.46 -1.96
C GLU A 66 21.05 2.10 -2.52
N ARG A 67 21.42 1.12 -1.68
CA ARG A 67 21.92 -0.18 -2.12
C ARG A 67 21.26 -1.37 -1.44
N HIS A 68 20.42 -1.18 -0.42
CA HIS A 68 19.85 -2.29 0.33
C HIS A 68 18.33 -2.35 0.24
N LEU A 69 17.82 -3.53 -0.11
CA LEU A 69 16.40 -3.89 -0.05
C LEU A 69 16.24 -5.06 0.93
N ARG A 70 15.40 -4.88 1.94
CA ARG A 70 15.12 -5.88 2.97
C ARG A 70 13.73 -6.47 2.81
N PHE A 71 13.63 -7.77 2.98
CA PHE A 71 12.38 -8.54 3.06
C PHE A 71 12.25 -9.16 4.45
N ILE A 72 11.04 -9.18 4.98
CA ILE A 72 10.70 -9.80 6.27
C ILE A 72 9.67 -10.89 6.02
N PHE A 73 9.94 -12.07 6.55
CA PHE A 73 9.10 -13.27 6.46
C PHE A 73 8.50 -13.60 7.83
N ASP A 74 7.62 -14.60 7.91
CA ASP A 74 7.04 -15.11 9.16
C ASP A 74 7.84 -16.24 9.80
N GLU A 75 8.87 -16.73 9.10
CA GLU A 75 9.75 -17.78 9.57
C GLU A 75 11.17 -17.65 8.99
N PRO A 76 12.17 -18.32 9.60
CA PRO A 76 13.55 -18.29 9.11
C PRO A 76 13.74 -18.90 7.72
N LEU A 77 14.67 -18.34 6.94
CA LEU A 77 14.99 -18.80 5.60
C LEU A 77 16.25 -19.67 5.56
N ALA A 78 16.27 -20.63 4.64
CA ALA A 78 17.48 -21.35 4.27
C ALA A 78 18.33 -20.56 3.27
N ALA A 79 19.65 -20.61 3.41
CA ALA A 79 20.60 -19.89 2.56
C ALA A 79 20.76 -20.46 1.14
N ASN A 80 19.98 -21.48 0.77
CA ASN A 80 20.43 -22.46 -0.21
C ASN A 80 20.00 -22.15 -1.65
N GLU A 81 19.00 -21.28 -1.86
CA GLU A 81 18.48 -20.95 -3.19
C GLU A 81 17.91 -19.53 -3.26
N ILE A 82 18.77 -18.51 -3.43
CA ILE A 82 18.34 -17.12 -3.65
C ILE A 82 18.86 -16.65 -5.00
N ASN A 83 17.94 -16.46 -5.95
CA ASN A 83 18.25 -16.03 -7.31
C ASN A 83 17.39 -14.82 -7.69
N PRO A 84 17.80 -13.60 -7.32
CA PRO A 84 17.05 -12.39 -7.63
C PRO A 84 17.26 -12.00 -9.10
N VAL A 85 16.17 -11.56 -9.73
CA VAL A 85 16.23 -10.91 -11.05
C VAL A 85 15.55 -9.56 -10.93
N VAL A 86 16.33 -8.48 -11.08
CA VAL A 86 15.84 -7.10 -10.99
C VAL A 86 15.61 -6.54 -12.38
N ASN A 87 14.49 -5.85 -12.57
CA ASN A 87 14.17 -5.09 -13.76
C ASN A 87 13.74 -3.66 -13.38
N PRO A 88 14.38 -2.60 -13.89
CA PRO A 88 15.55 -2.60 -14.78
C PRO A 88 16.78 -3.32 -14.20
N PRO A 89 17.70 -3.84 -15.03
CA PRO A 89 18.80 -4.67 -14.56
C PRO A 89 19.66 -3.98 -13.49
N MET A 90 19.82 -4.63 -12.35
CA MET A 90 20.77 -4.29 -11.30
C MET A 90 21.52 -5.55 -10.87
N ILE A 91 22.81 -5.40 -10.59
CA ILE A 91 23.64 -6.50 -10.08
C ILE A 91 23.43 -6.60 -8.58
N VAL A 92 23.04 -7.79 -8.12
CA VAL A 92 23.00 -8.13 -6.70
C VAL A 92 24.34 -8.72 -6.31
N ASN A 93 24.98 -8.13 -5.29
CA ASN A 93 26.33 -8.50 -4.84
C ASN A 93 26.30 -9.28 -3.52
N THR A 94 25.32 -9.03 -2.65
CA THR A 94 25.26 -9.67 -1.33
C THR A 94 23.85 -10.13 -0.96
N PHE A 95 23.81 -11.21 -0.18
CA PHE A 95 22.63 -11.71 0.52
C PHE A 95 23.00 -11.88 1.97
N ASP A 96 22.23 -11.27 2.84
CA ASP A 96 22.37 -11.41 4.28
C ASP A 96 21.05 -11.94 4.84
N ILE A 97 21.13 -13.10 5.50
CA ILE A 97 19.97 -13.74 6.12
C ILE A 97 20.20 -13.74 7.62
N GLU A 98 19.36 -13.03 8.34
CA GLU A 98 19.35 -13.00 9.80
C GLU A 98 17.92 -13.30 10.27
N ASP A 99 17.74 -14.45 10.92
CA ASP A 99 16.44 -14.95 11.35
C ASP A 99 15.40 -14.95 10.20
N GLU A 100 14.35 -14.14 10.33
CA GLU A 100 13.22 -14.01 9.40
C GLU A 100 13.47 -12.92 8.33
N GLN A 101 14.69 -12.38 8.24
CA GLN A 101 15.03 -11.25 7.37
C GLN A 101 16.00 -11.65 6.26
N LEU A 102 15.72 -11.18 5.05
CA LEU A 102 16.64 -11.25 3.92
C LEU A 102 16.95 -9.84 3.43
N THR A 103 18.21 -9.44 3.54
CA THR A 103 18.72 -8.19 2.98
C THR A 103 19.50 -8.47 1.70
N ILE A 104 19.10 -7.80 0.62
CA ILE A 104 19.75 -7.82 -0.68
C ILE A 104 20.57 -6.56 -0.83
N GLY A 105 21.86 -6.70 -1.09
CA GLY A 105 22.74 -5.57 -1.42
C GLY A 105 23.03 -5.50 -2.91
N PHE A 106 22.76 -4.35 -3.52
CA PHE A 106 23.08 -4.04 -4.92
C PHE A 106 24.53 -3.54 -5.05
N GLU A 107 25.16 -3.83 -6.18
CA GLU A 107 26.53 -3.38 -6.47
C GLU A 107 26.62 -1.85 -6.67
N THR A 108 25.56 -1.25 -7.21
CA THR A 108 25.46 0.17 -7.55
C THR A 108 24.24 0.80 -6.91
N ASP A 109 24.27 2.12 -6.76
CA ASP A 109 23.15 2.90 -6.23
C ASP A 109 21.92 2.73 -7.13
N GLN A 110 20.77 2.57 -6.50
CA GLN A 110 19.48 2.67 -7.17
C GLN A 110 19.30 4.11 -7.68
N GLU A 111 18.69 4.27 -8.85
CA GLU A 111 18.35 5.61 -9.35
C GLU A 111 17.17 6.17 -8.56
N ILE A 112 17.29 7.41 -8.09
CA ILE A 112 16.30 8.08 -7.24
C ILE A 112 14.91 8.00 -7.87
N GLY A 113 13.94 7.43 -7.13
CA GLY A 113 12.55 7.34 -7.56
C GLY A 113 12.26 6.41 -8.74
N ARG A 114 13.29 5.79 -9.34
CA ARG A 114 13.10 4.87 -10.47
C ARG A 114 12.34 3.63 -10.02
N GLU A 115 11.37 3.20 -10.80
CA GLU A 115 10.65 1.96 -10.53
C GLU A 115 11.50 0.74 -10.91
N TYR A 116 11.60 -0.18 -9.96
CA TYR A 116 12.22 -1.48 -10.10
C TYR A 116 11.22 -2.57 -9.72
N THR A 117 11.41 -3.75 -10.30
CA THR A 117 10.73 -4.99 -9.93
C THR A 117 11.76 -6.06 -9.73
N ILE A 118 11.71 -6.73 -8.59
CA ILE A 118 12.54 -7.89 -8.28
C ILE A 118 11.68 -9.15 -8.29
N ARG A 119 12.11 -10.14 -9.05
CA ARG A 119 11.62 -11.51 -8.98
C ARG A 119 12.57 -12.29 -8.08
N MET A 120 12.03 -13.04 -7.13
CA MET A 120 12.84 -13.86 -6.23
C MET A 120 12.13 -15.17 -5.89
N SER A 121 12.94 -16.18 -5.63
CA SER A 121 12.54 -17.44 -4.99
C SER A 121 13.35 -17.58 -3.71
N VAL A 122 12.69 -17.98 -2.62
CA VAL A 122 13.29 -18.26 -1.31
C VAL A 122 12.74 -19.59 -0.78
N THR A 123 13.48 -20.22 0.14
CA THR A 123 13.13 -21.51 0.73
C THR A 123 13.30 -21.42 2.25
N ASP A 124 12.41 -22.04 3.02
CA ASP A 124 12.54 -22.19 4.48
C ASP A 124 13.55 -23.30 4.86
N GLU A 125 13.74 -23.53 6.15
CA GLU A 125 14.57 -24.64 6.66
C GLU A 125 13.97 -26.03 6.39
N SER A 126 12.66 -26.12 6.15
CA SER A 126 11.93 -27.37 5.86
C SER A 126 11.93 -27.77 4.38
N GLY A 127 12.43 -26.90 3.49
CA GLY A 127 12.47 -27.10 2.04
C GLY A 127 11.24 -26.57 1.28
N ASN A 128 10.29 -25.92 1.94
CA ASN A 128 9.15 -25.27 1.30
C ASN A 128 9.60 -23.96 0.66
N SER A 129 9.08 -23.64 -0.52
CA SER A 129 9.57 -22.51 -1.32
C SER A 129 8.48 -21.50 -1.67
N LEU A 130 8.80 -20.22 -1.58
CA LEU A 130 7.99 -19.10 -2.05
C LEU A 130 8.67 -18.46 -3.27
N SER A 131 7.89 -18.17 -4.32
CA SER A 131 8.33 -17.36 -5.46
C SER A 131 7.41 -16.16 -5.63
N PHE A 132 7.99 -14.97 -5.74
CA PHE A 132 7.23 -13.72 -5.78
C PHE A 132 7.87 -12.65 -6.67
N LEU A 133 7.06 -11.62 -6.95
CA LEU A 133 7.44 -10.38 -7.62
C LEU A 133 7.17 -9.24 -6.67
N TYR A 134 8.13 -8.35 -6.50
CA TYR A 134 7.99 -7.16 -5.67
C TYR A 134 8.43 -5.92 -6.42
N GLY A 135 7.57 -4.89 -6.45
CA GLY A 135 7.87 -3.59 -7.04
C GLY A 135 8.31 -2.59 -5.99
N PHE A 136 9.41 -1.88 -6.23
CA PHE A 136 9.96 -0.84 -5.35
C PHE A 136 10.45 0.36 -6.15
N SER A 137 10.61 1.49 -5.47
CA SER A 137 11.21 2.70 -6.05
C SER A 137 12.61 2.90 -5.49
N GLY A 138 13.56 3.31 -6.33
CA GLY A 138 14.93 3.57 -5.91
C GLY A 138 14.99 4.65 -4.83
N TRP A 139 15.91 4.46 -3.87
CA TRP A 139 16.03 5.32 -2.70
C TRP A 139 16.23 6.80 -3.05
N ASN A 140 15.50 7.66 -2.36
CA ASN A 140 15.68 9.11 -2.42
C ASN A 140 16.27 9.61 -1.09
N PRO A 141 17.59 9.92 -1.03
CA PRO A 141 18.21 10.42 0.18
C PRO A 141 17.98 11.93 0.40
N ARG A 142 17.38 12.63 -0.58
CA ARG A 142 17.20 14.09 -0.58
C ARG A 142 15.73 14.49 -0.62
N ILE A 143 14.88 13.86 0.20
CA ILE A 143 13.46 14.21 0.27
C ILE A 143 13.30 15.70 0.63
N PRO A 144 12.62 16.51 -0.20
CA PRO A 144 12.39 17.92 0.06
C PRO A 144 11.39 18.11 1.21
N GLY A 145 11.45 19.27 1.86
CA GLY A 145 10.35 19.74 2.71
C GLY A 145 9.27 20.28 1.80
N ILE A 146 8.04 19.74 1.89
CA ILE A 146 6.92 20.11 1.02
C ILE A 146 5.65 20.17 1.86
N LEU A 147 4.84 21.20 1.62
CA LEU A 147 3.48 21.32 2.12
C LEU A 147 2.50 21.32 0.94
N ILE A 148 1.33 20.72 1.13
CA ILE A 148 0.14 21.00 0.34
C ILE A 148 -0.28 22.42 0.71
N ASN A 149 -0.40 23.30 -0.28
CA ASN A 149 -0.47 24.74 -0.07
C ASN A 149 -1.82 25.37 -0.47
N GLU A 150 -2.40 24.90 -1.58
CA GLU A 150 -3.70 25.35 -2.07
C GLU A 150 -4.38 24.23 -2.86
N ILE A 151 -5.70 24.05 -2.70
CA ILE A 151 -6.48 23.10 -3.51
C ILE A 151 -7.76 23.73 -4.04
N ASN A 152 -8.17 23.30 -5.23
CA ASN A 152 -9.47 23.66 -5.81
C ASN A 152 -10.32 22.40 -6.03
N PRO A 153 -11.05 21.91 -5.01
CA PRO A 153 -11.77 20.63 -5.11
C PRO A 153 -13.08 20.72 -5.90
N ARG A 154 -13.55 21.92 -6.25
CA ARG A 154 -14.83 22.18 -6.95
C ARG A 154 -14.59 22.97 -8.23
N GLY A 155 -13.57 22.59 -8.98
CA GLY A 155 -13.21 23.22 -10.24
C GLY A 155 -14.32 23.14 -11.29
N SER A 156 -14.15 23.96 -12.32
CA SER A 156 -15.02 24.03 -13.49
C SER A 156 -14.22 23.75 -14.75
N GLY A 157 -14.91 23.73 -15.91
CA GLY A 157 -14.23 23.58 -17.19
C GLY A 157 -13.19 24.67 -17.49
N ASN A 158 -13.29 25.86 -16.87
CA ASN A 158 -12.32 26.96 -17.07
C ASN A 158 -11.29 27.09 -15.94
N THR A 159 -11.57 26.49 -14.79
CA THR A 159 -10.70 26.53 -13.61
C THR A 159 -10.72 25.13 -13.02
N PRO A 160 -9.98 24.17 -13.62
CA PRO A 160 -10.04 22.77 -13.23
C PRO A 160 -9.54 22.51 -11.81
N ASP A 161 -9.70 21.26 -11.37
CA ASP A 161 -9.22 20.83 -10.07
C ASP A 161 -7.69 20.75 -10.07
N CYS A 162 -7.07 21.47 -9.15
CA CYS A 162 -5.62 21.59 -9.03
C CYS A 162 -5.22 21.46 -7.57
N ILE A 163 -4.05 20.87 -7.36
CA ILE A 163 -3.36 20.78 -6.06
C ILE A 163 -2.05 21.54 -6.23
N GLU A 164 -1.80 22.51 -5.35
CA GLU A 164 -0.52 23.17 -5.25
C GLU A 164 0.27 22.62 -4.08
N LEU A 165 1.56 22.39 -4.32
CA LEU A 165 2.55 22.10 -3.31
C LEU A 165 3.55 23.26 -3.22
N PHE A 166 4.03 23.55 -2.02
CA PHE A 166 5.06 24.55 -1.75
C PHE A 166 6.30 23.88 -1.15
N VAL A 167 7.46 24.11 -1.77
CA VAL A 167 8.73 23.54 -1.34
C VAL A 167 9.32 24.39 -0.21
N THR A 168 9.21 23.93 1.03
CA THR A 168 9.76 24.59 2.23
C THR A 168 11.25 24.31 2.45
N LYS A 169 11.79 23.27 1.80
CA LYS A 169 13.22 22.94 1.82
C LYS A 169 13.61 22.23 0.53
N ALA A 170 14.69 22.67 -0.09
CA ALA A 170 15.21 22.08 -1.32
C ALA A 170 15.48 20.57 -1.22
N GLY A 171 15.30 19.85 -2.32
CA GLY A 171 15.50 18.40 -2.40
C GLY A 171 15.12 17.84 -3.77
N ASN A 172 14.88 16.52 -3.83
CA ASN A 172 14.51 15.79 -5.04
C ASN A 172 13.11 15.18 -4.89
N LEU A 173 12.22 15.38 -5.86
CA LEU A 173 10.85 14.86 -5.83
C LEU A 173 10.74 13.35 -6.11
N GLY A 174 11.81 12.70 -6.58
CA GLY A 174 11.75 11.37 -7.15
C GLY A 174 11.17 10.33 -6.19
N GLY A 175 10.12 9.65 -6.65
CA GLY A 175 9.46 8.58 -5.92
C GLY A 175 8.48 9.04 -4.86
N LEU A 176 8.35 10.35 -4.58
CA LEU A 176 7.26 10.86 -3.74
C LEU A 176 5.92 10.49 -4.37
N ILE A 177 4.91 10.26 -3.54
CA ILE A 177 3.58 9.85 -4.00
C ILE A 177 2.52 10.78 -3.46
N LEU A 178 1.77 11.42 -4.36
CA LEU A 178 0.56 12.16 -4.04
C LEU A 178 -0.66 11.27 -4.27
N LEU A 179 -1.54 11.16 -3.29
CA LEU A 179 -2.80 10.42 -3.40
C LEU A 179 -3.99 11.36 -3.29
N ILE A 180 -4.99 11.18 -4.16
CA ILE A 180 -6.34 11.71 -3.94
C ILE A 180 -7.06 10.73 -3.00
N GLY A 181 -6.79 10.88 -1.71
CA GLY A 181 -7.21 10.01 -0.62
C GLY A 181 -6.05 9.70 0.32
N THR A 182 -5.93 8.45 0.74
CA THR A 182 -4.95 7.90 1.69
C THR A 182 -4.46 6.53 1.23
N LYS A 183 -3.41 5.98 1.84
CA LYS A 183 -2.85 4.67 1.47
C LYS A 183 -3.87 3.53 1.46
N ASN A 184 -4.85 3.52 2.38
CA ASN A 184 -5.84 2.45 2.46
C ASN A 184 -7.03 2.66 1.52
N LYS A 185 -7.23 3.90 1.05
CA LYS A 185 -8.31 4.24 0.12
C LYS A 185 -7.94 5.51 -0.66
N TYR A 186 -7.83 5.40 -1.98
CA TYR A 186 -7.62 6.55 -2.86
C TYR A 186 -8.33 6.36 -4.20
N LYS A 187 -8.53 7.47 -4.91
CA LYS A 187 -9.13 7.50 -6.26
C LYS A 187 -8.08 7.44 -7.35
N GLU A 188 -6.99 8.17 -7.16
CA GLU A 188 -5.87 8.22 -8.08
C GLU A 188 -4.58 8.54 -7.31
N SER A 189 -3.45 8.19 -7.91
CA SER A 189 -2.10 8.46 -7.40
C SER A 189 -1.22 9.10 -8.47
N PHE A 190 -0.31 9.97 -8.04
CA PHE A 190 0.75 10.51 -8.88
C PHE A 190 2.10 10.23 -8.23
N ILE A 191 3.01 9.60 -8.99
CA ILE A 191 4.38 9.34 -8.55
C ILE A 191 5.27 10.38 -9.21
N PHE A 192 5.97 11.17 -8.39
CA PHE A 192 6.80 12.24 -8.91
C PHE A 192 8.07 11.69 -9.58
N PRO A 193 8.45 12.24 -10.74
CA PRO A 193 9.73 11.94 -11.37
C PRO A 193 10.89 12.53 -10.55
N ALA A 194 12.10 12.02 -10.78
CA ALA A 194 13.30 12.57 -10.17
C ALA A 194 13.60 13.97 -10.72
N VAL A 195 13.31 14.99 -9.90
CA VAL A 195 13.49 16.41 -10.22
C VAL A 195 14.06 17.10 -8.99
N GLU A 196 15.16 17.83 -9.16
CA GLU A 196 15.67 18.72 -8.11
C GLU A 196 14.81 19.98 -8.05
N VAL A 197 14.35 20.32 -6.85
CA VAL A 197 13.53 21.50 -6.59
C VAL A 197 14.20 22.39 -5.55
N PRO A 198 14.32 23.71 -5.82
CA PRO A 198 14.83 24.67 -4.85
C PRO A 198 13.76 24.98 -3.79
N GLU A 199 14.21 25.48 -2.63
CA GLU A 199 13.33 26.06 -1.62
C GLU A 199 12.59 27.28 -2.19
N GLY A 200 11.30 27.39 -1.89
CA GLY A 200 10.42 28.43 -2.39
C GLY A 200 9.76 28.14 -3.74
N GLU A 201 10.03 27.00 -4.37
CA GLU A 201 9.37 26.60 -5.62
C GLU A 201 7.92 26.16 -5.36
N TYR A 202 7.01 26.55 -6.26
CA TYR A 202 5.64 26.06 -6.31
C TYR A 202 5.51 24.94 -7.33
N ILE A 203 4.73 23.93 -7.02
CA ILE A 203 4.47 22.78 -7.87
C ILE A 203 2.95 22.63 -8.03
N LEU A 204 2.47 22.58 -9.26
CA LEU A 204 1.06 22.37 -9.58
C LEU A 204 0.85 20.94 -10.05
N VAL A 205 -0.11 20.25 -9.45
CA VAL A 205 -0.58 18.95 -9.89
C VAL A 205 -2.02 19.08 -10.37
N HIS A 206 -2.17 19.05 -11.69
CA HIS A 206 -3.45 19.14 -12.37
C HIS A 206 -4.15 17.79 -12.33
N THR A 207 -5.33 17.74 -11.71
CA THR A 207 -6.07 16.48 -11.47
C THR A 207 -7.23 16.27 -12.43
N LYS A 208 -7.38 17.17 -13.41
CA LYS A 208 -8.42 17.10 -14.42
C LYS A 208 -7.91 17.64 -15.76
N ALA A 209 -6.90 16.95 -16.28
CA ALA A 209 -6.27 17.20 -17.57
C ALA A 209 -7.32 17.22 -18.71
N GLU A 210 -7.14 18.12 -19.67
CA GLU A 210 -7.92 18.23 -20.90
C GLU A 210 -7.57 17.13 -21.91
N GLY A 211 -6.39 16.52 -21.78
CA GLY A 211 -5.87 15.48 -22.66
C GLY A 211 -5.23 16.05 -23.93
N ILE A 212 -4.66 17.25 -23.87
CA ILE A 212 -4.00 17.91 -25.00
C ILE A 212 -2.48 17.70 -24.98
N PRO A 213 -1.78 17.68 -26.13
CA PRO A 213 -0.34 17.44 -26.20
C PRO A 213 0.51 18.45 -25.41
N GLU A 214 -0.01 19.66 -25.19
CA GLU A 214 0.66 20.72 -24.45
C GLU A 214 0.70 20.48 -22.94
N GLU A 215 -0.08 19.53 -22.41
CA GLU A 215 -0.07 19.13 -20.99
C GLU A 215 1.14 18.24 -20.69
N ILE A 216 2.28 18.91 -20.49
CA ILE A 216 3.60 18.32 -20.34
C ILE A 216 4.03 18.41 -18.89
N ASP A 217 4.59 17.32 -18.36
CA ASP A 217 5.21 17.31 -17.04
C ASP A 217 6.57 18.02 -17.09
N GLU A 218 6.75 19.03 -16.24
CA GLU A 218 7.94 19.89 -16.27
C GLU A 218 9.09 19.30 -15.46
N ILE A 219 10.01 18.63 -16.15
CA ILE A 219 11.16 17.95 -15.52
C ILE A 219 12.34 18.91 -15.30
N SER A 220 12.74 19.65 -16.33
CA SER A 220 13.98 20.45 -16.32
C SER A 220 13.77 21.95 -16.35
N THR A 221 12.68 22.41 -16.99
CA THR A 221 12.43 23.82 -17.28
C THR A 221 10.99 24.14 -16.96
N LEU A 222 10.76 25.23 -16.25
CA LEU A 222 9.42 25.79 -16.02
C LEU A 222 8.89 26.45 -17.29
N ASN A 223 7.59 26.67 -17.38
CA ASN A 223 6.93 27.34 -18.51
C ASN A 223 7.08 26.61 -19.85
N LEU A 224 7.08 25.28 -19.82
CA LEU A 224 6.92 24.43 -21.00
C LEU A 224 5.51 23.88 -21.13
N SER A 225 4.78 23.75 -20.01
CA SER A 225 3.43 23.24 -20.01
C SER A 225 2.44 24.27 -20.56
N GLY A 226 1.49 23.78 -21.36
CA GLY A 226 0.24 24.48 -21.68
C GLY A 226 -0.94 23.81 -20.99
N GLY A 227 -2.15 24.15 -21.42
CA GLY A 227 -3.40 23.71 -20.78
C GLY A 227 -3.91 24.70 -19.74
N LYS A 228 -5.11 24.44 -19.23
CA LYS A 228 -5.72 25.32 -18.21
C LYS A 228 -4.95 25.26 -16.90
N LEU A 229 -4.73 26.44 -16.32
CA LEU A 229 -3.97 26.66 -15.08
C LEU A 229 -2.49 26.28 -15.13
N ALA A 230 -1.95 25.97 -16.32
CA ALA A 230 -0.50 25.92 -16.48
C ALA A 230 0.12 27.26 -16.07
N SER A 231 1.30 27.22 -15.47
CA SER A 231 1.93 28.35 -14.83
C SER A 231 3.32 28.62 -15.40
N GLU A 232 3.64 29.90 -15.57
CA GLU A 232 5.00 30.30 -15.94
C GLU A 232 5.95 30.33 -14.75
N THR A 233 5.41 30.31 -13.52
CA THR A 233 6.14 30.52 -12.26
C THR A 233 6.13 29.32 -11.33
N ALA A 234 5.44 28.25 -11.71
CA ALA A 234 5.37 27.00 -10.96
C ALA A 234 5.63 25.81 -11.87
N ARG A 235 6.04 24.70 -11.28
CA ARG A 235 6.30 23.45 -11.99
C ARG A 235 5.00 22.70 -12.22
N ASP A 236 4.63 22.50 -13.48
CA ASP A 236 3.40 21.80 -13.83
C ASP A 236 3.59 20.27 -13.95
N PHE A 237 2.66 19.54 -13.33
CA PHE A 237 2.50 18.09 -13.46
C PHE A 237 1.04 17.73 -13.73
N TRP A 238 0.82 16.68 -14.53
CA TRP A 238 -0.49 16.29 -15.00
C TRP A 238 -0.81 14.86 -14.57
N MET A 239 -1.78 14.73 -13.66
CA MET A 239 -2.32 13.43 -13.24
C MET A 239 -3.32 12.94 -14.30
N ARG A 240 -2.77 12.34 -15.36
CA ARG A 240 -3.54 11.93 -16.55
C ARG A 240 -4.59 10.88 -16.19
N GLY A 241 -5.85 11.13 -16.59
CA GLY A 241 -6.97 10.23 -16.33
C GLY A 241 -7.60 10.35 -14.93
N ALA A 242 -7.08 11.24 -14.08
CA ALA A 242 -7.66 11.49 -12.77
C ALA A 242 -9.10 12.02 -12.87
N PRO A 243 -10.00 11.62 -11.95
CA PRO A 243 -11.40 12.05 -11.96
C PRO A 243 -11.61 13.49 -11.48
N GLY A 244 -10.55 14.21 -11.12
CA GLY A 244 -10.60 15.41 -10.29
C GLY A 244 -10.62 15.11 -8.79
N LEU A 245 -10.74 16.17 -8.00
CA LEU A 245 -10.83 16.13 -6.56
C LEU A 245 -12.28 15.91 -6.11
N PRO A 246 -12.52 15.21 -4.99
CA PRO A 246 -13.87 15.10 -4.44
C PRO A 246 -14.32 16.45 -3.86
N GLY A 247 -15.43 16.98 -4.37
CA GLY A 247 -15.83 18.36 -4.09
C GLY A 247 -16.24 18.69 -2.65
N ASN A 248 -16.81 17.73 -1.91
CA ASN A 248 -17.45 18.02 -0.63
C ASN A 248 -16.68 17.44 0.56
N ASN A 249 -16.13 16.23 0.39
CA ASN A 249 -15.46 15.50 1.44
C ASN A 249 -14.31 14.72 0.83
N GLY A 250 -13.10 14.96 1.30
CA GLY A 250 -11.92 14.38 0.69
C GLY A 250 -10.67 14.53 1.51
N ALA A 251 -9.65 13.83 1.05
CA ALA A 251 -8.29 14.01 1.52
C ALA A 251 -7.34 14.02 0.32
N VAL A 252 -6.22 14.73 0.48
CA VAL A 252 -5.02 14.58 -0.33
C VAL A 252 -3.88 14.31 0.63
N THR A 253 -3.05 13.33 0.30
CA THR A 253 -1.89 12.95 1.12
C THR A 253 -0.64 12.87 0.27
N LEU A 254 0.46 13.35 0.81
CA LEU A 254 1.79 13.26 0.20
C LEU A 254 2.64 12.30 1.03
N TYR A 255 3.27 11.32 0.37
CA TYR A 255 4.16 10.35 1.00
C TYR A 255 5.57 10.47 0.45
N ALA A 256 6.55 10.19 1.30
CA ALA A 256 7.97 10.09 0.96
C ALA A 256 8.25 9.10 -0.18
N ARG A 257 7.45 8.04 -0.25
CA ARG A 257 7.51 6.95 -1.24
C ARG A 257 6.33 6.00 -1.03
N LYS A 258 6.19 5.00 -1.91
CA LYS A 258 5.28 3.88 -1.70
C LYS A 258 5.54 3.22 -0.36
N ASN A 259 4.50 3.10 0.46
CA ASN A 259 4.57 2.59 1.85
C ASN A 259 5.51 3.38 2.78
N GLY A 260 5.94 4.59 2.39
CA GLY A 260 6.77 5.46 3.21
C GLY A 260 5.96 6.27 4.22
N THR A 261 6.65 7.14 4.94
CA THR A 261 6.02 8.10 5.86
C THR A 261 5.21 9.13 5.09
N MET A 262 4.09 9.54 5.67
CA MET A 262 3.33 10.70 5.19
C MET A 262 4.13 11.97 5.48
N LEU A 263 4.20 12.89 4.51
CA LEU A 263 4.91 14.15 4.59
C LEU A 263 3.98 15.31 4.92
N ASP A 264 2.81 15.36 4.29
CA ASP A 264 1.75 16.34 4.56
C ASP A 264 0.39 15.77 4.11
N ALA A 265 -0.69 16.33 4.63
CA ALA A 265 -2.05 15.99 4.29
C ALA A 265 -2.99 17.19 4.36
N ILE A 266 -4.05 17.14 3.58
CA ILE A 266 -5.24 17.96 3.82
C ILE A 266 -6.47 17.07 3.89
N LEU A 267 -7.30 17.29 4.90
CA LEU A 267 -8.65 16.74 5.04
C LEU A 267 -9.65 17.88 4.93
N TRP A 268 -10.69 17.73 4.10
CA TRP A 268 -11.76 18.74 3.97
C TRP A 268 -13.14 18.11 3.98
N SER A 269 -14.12 18.90 4.44
CA SER A 269 -15.50 18.46 4.64
C SER A 269 -16.47 19.63 4.59
N ASP A 270 -17.71 19.36 4.18
CA ASP A 270 -18.88 20.23 4.36
C ASP A 270 -19.95 19.57 5.26
N ARG A 271 -19.60 18.47 5.93
CA ARG A 271 -20.50 17.68 6.76
C ARG A 271 -20.49 18.16 8.21
N GLU A 272 -21.60 17.87 8.88
CA GLU A 272 -21.74 18.06 10.32
C GLU A 272 -21.26 16.83 11.08
N ASP A 273 -20.81 17.05 12.31
CA ASP A 273 -20.47 15.98 13.24
C ASP A 273 -21.71 15.19 13.66
N ASP A 274 -21.57 13.88 13.79
CA ASP A 274 -22.57 13.02 14.42
C ASP A 274 -21.88 12.07 15.39
N ARG A 275 -21.86 12.42 16.68
CA ARG A 275 -21.15 11.64 17.72
C ARG A 275 -21.85 10.33 18.07
N GLU A 276 -23.11 10.18 17.69
CA GLU A 276 -23.87 8.93 17.90
C GLU A 276 -23.64 7.96 16.74
N ASP A 277 -23.11 8.44 15.60
CA ASP A 277 -22.68 7.61 14.49
C ASP A 277 -21.25 7.07 14.71
N GLU A 278 -21.06 5.78 14.41
CA GLU A 278 -19.76 5.10 14.52
C GLU A 278 -18.69 5.72 13.62
N ARG A 279 -19.09 6.49 12.59
CA ARG A 279 -18.20 7.23 11.69
C ARG A 279 -18.15 8.72 12.00
N LEU A 280 -18.65 9.17 13.14
CA LEU A 280 -18.61 10.56 13.57
C LEU A 280 -19.34 11.54 12.63
N GLY A 281 -20.22 11.04 11.76
CA GLY A 281 -20.87 11.82 10.71
C GLY A 281 -20.17 11.76 9.35
N TRP A 282 -19.01 11.09 9.23
CA TRP A 282 -18.32 10.91 7.95
C TRP A 282 -19.04 9.96 7.00
N THR A 283 -18.74 10.10 5.71
CA THR A 283 -18.98 9.01 4.74
C THR A 283 -18.04 7.83 5.02
N LYS A 284 -18.32 6.65 4.44
CA LYS A 284 -17.44 5.49 4.57
C LYS A 284 -15.98 5.82 4.18
N ASP A 285 -15.78 6.48 3.04
CA ASP A 285 -14.45 6.83 2.56
C ASP A 285 -13.83 7.94 3.42
N GLY A 286 -14.61 8.96 3.79
CA GLY A 286 -14.14 10.05 4.67
C GLY A 286 -13.67 9.56 6.04
N PHE A 287 -14.35 8.57 6.62
CA PHE A 287 -13.95 7.98 7.90
C PHE A 287 -12.62 7.23 7.79
N ILE A 288 -12.39 6.52 6.67
CA ILE A 288 -11.11 5.87 6.39
C ILE A 288 -10.01 6.94 6.29
N PHE A 289 -10.26 8.04 5.58
CA PHE A 289 -9.28 9.12 5.46
C PHE A 289 -8.93 9.72 6.83
N ALA A 290 -9.93 10.12 7.61
CA ALA A 290 -9.71 10.67 8.94
C ALA A 290 -8.97 9.69 9.87
N SER A 291 -9.29 8.40 9.79
CA SER A 291 -8.63 7.35 10.60
C SER A 291 -7.16 7.17 10.20
N ASP A 292 -6.86 7.10 8.90
CA ASP A 292 -5.50 6.97 8.38
C ASP A 292 -4.63 8.17 8.77
N LEU A 293 -5.18 9.38 8.70
CA LEU A 293 -4.49 10.62 9.09
C LEU A 293 -4.23 10.65 10.61
N ALA A 294 -5.19 10.20 11.43
CA ALA A 294 -5.02 10.09 12.88
C ALA A 294 -3.94 9.07 13.26
N GLU A 295 -3.94 7.89 12.63
CA GLU A 295 -2.94 6.84 12.83
C GLU A 295 -1.53 7.34 12.45
N ALA A 296 -1.43 8.05 11.34
CA ALA A 296 -0.18 8.66 10.88
C ALA A 296 0.24 9.89 11.71
N LYS A 297 -0.63 10.39 12.60
CA LYS A 297 -0.46 11.67 13.32
C LYS A 297 -0.22 12.86 12.38
N ALA A 298 -0.85 12.82 11.21
CA ALA A 298 -0.77 13.84 10.17
C ALA A 298 -1.99 14.77 10.16
N TRP A 299 -2.92 14.61 11.10
CA TRP A 299 -4.00 15.55 11.32
C TRP A 299 -4.45 15.53 12.78
N ASN A 300 -4.44 16.70 13.41
CA ASN A 300 -4.77 16.89 14.80
C ASN A 300 -6.29 17.08 14.97
N SER A 301 -6.94 16.17 15.70
CA SER A 301 -8.32 16.34 16.17
C SER A 301 -8.38 17.16 17.44
N VAL A 302 -9.40 18.02 17.57
CA VAL A 302 -9.65 18.79 18.80
C VAL A 302 -9.96 17.88 20.00
N SER A 303 -10.66 16.75 19.79
CA SER A 303 -11.02 15.81 20.85
C SER A 303 -9.93 14.77 21.19
N GLY A 304 -8.89 14.67 20.37
CA GLY A 304 -7.94 13.56 20.41
C GLY A 304 -8.55 12.27 19.84
N GLY A 305 -7.88 11.65 18.88
CA GLY A 305 -8.39 10.48 18.15
C GLY A 305 -8.68 10.79 16.68
N VAL A 306 -9.66 10.10 16.10
CA VAL A 306 -10.07 10.30 14.70
C VAL A 306 -10.73 11.68 14.56
N PRO A 307 -10.25 12.55 13.66
CA PRO A 307 -10.86 13.85 13.38
C PRO A 307 -12.33 13.72 13.02
N ALA A 308 -13.19 14.54 13.62
CA ALA A 308 -14.58 14.67 13.21
C ALA A 308 -14.69 15.54 11.93
N PRO A 309 -15.83 15.55 11.20
CA PRO A 309 -16.05 16.46 10.09
C PRO A 309 -15.70 17.93 10.37
N SER A 310 -15.99 18.42 11.57
CA SER A 310 -15.67 19.78 12.01
C SER A 310 -14.18 20.05 12.28
N ASP A 311 -13.36 19.01 12.42
CA ASP A 311 -11.90 19.12 12.53
C ASP A 311 -11.22 19.25 11.16
N ALA A 312 -11.95 19.11 10.05
CA ALA A 312 -11.45 19.22 8.69
C ALA A 312 -11.53 20.66 8.15
N ALA A 313 -10.78 20.96 7.09
CA ALA A 313 -10.90 22.24 6.40
C ALA A 313 -12.33 22.40 5.83
N ASP A 314 -12.95 23.55 6.09
CA ASP A 314 -14.34 23.80 5.69
C ASP A 314 -14.45 23.98 4.17
N ALA A 315 -15.18 23.08 3.52
CA ALA A 315 -15.41 23.10 2.08
C ALA A 315 -16.74 23.74 1.66
N ASN A 316 -17.58 24.20 2.60
CA ASN A 316 -18.93 24.72 2.32
C ASN A 316 -18.92 25.81 1.24
N PHE A 317 -18.02 26.79 1.40
CA PHE A 317 -17.92 27.95 0.50
C PHE A 317 -16.92 27.76 -0.64
N SER A 318 -16.27 26.59 -0.74
CA SER A 318 -15.41 26.28 -1.87
C SER A 318 -16.21 26.23 -3.17
N THR A 319 -15.65 26.77 -4.24
CA THR A 319 -16.21 26.77 -5.60
C THR A 319 -15.08 26.84 -6.62
N SER A 320 -15.41 26.76 -7.91
CA SER A 320 -14.44 26.90 -8.99
C SER A 320 -13.62 28.19 -8.98
N THR A 321 -14.05 29.22 -8.26
CA THR A 321 -13.32 30.51 -8.13
C THR A 321 -12.91 30.81 -6.69
N ARG A 322 -13.11 29.88 -5.75
CA ARG A 322 -12.78 30.00 -4.32
C ARG A 322 -12.13 28.68 -3.87
N SER A 323 -10.81 28.66 -3.86
CA SER A 323 -9.99 27.54 -3.37
C SER A 323 -9.93 27.48 -1.85
N ILE A 324 -9.45 26.34 -1.36
CA ILE A 324 -9.03 26.13 0.03
C ILE A 324 -7.52 26.36 0.07
N CYS A 325 -7.05 27.26 0.91
CA CYS A 325 -5.71 27.85 0.82
C CYS A 325 -5.07 27.99 2.22
N ARG A 326 -3.76 27.73 2.32
CA ARG A 326 -2.96 28.14 3.50
C ARG A 326 -2.67 29.65 3.48
N SER A 327 -2.22 30.22 4.58
CA SER A 327 -1.77 31.63 4.62
C SER A 327 -0.50 31.89 3.78
N SER A 328 -0.22 33.17 3.49
CA SER A 328 0.94 33.66 2.72
C SER A 328 2.29 33.22 3.30
N VAL A 329 2.34 33.09 4.63
CA VAL A 329 3.41 32.41 5.35
C VAL A 329 2.83 31.08 5.82
N PRO A 330 3.22 29.95 5.22
CA PRO A 330 2.70 28.65 5.62
C PRO A 330 3.14 28.34 7.04
N ASN A 331 2.17 28.19 7.93
CA ASN A 331 2.36 27.52 9.20
C ASN A 331 1.65 26.18 9.11
N ASP A 332 2.23 25.16 9.74
CA ASP A 332 1.69 23.82 9.72
C ASP A 332 1.45 23.33 11.14
N THR A 333 0.17 23.27 11.50
CA THR A 333 -0.30 22.74 12.78
C THR A 333 -0.98 21.39 12.59
N ASP A 334 -0.86 20.79 11.40
CA ASP A 334 -1.57 19.59 10.97
C ASP A 334 -3.07 19.69 11.26
N SER A 335 -3.70 20.85 11.01
CA SER A 335 -5.11 21.03 11.37
C SER A 335 -5.87 21.96 10.44
N ALA A 336 -7.21 21.97 10.55
CA ALA A 336 -8.06 22.88 9.80
C ALA A 336 -7.73 24.37 10.00
N ARG A 337 -7.02 24.73 11.08
CA ARG A 337 -6.64 26.13 11.37
C ARG A 337 -5.65 26.70 10.37
N ASP A 338 -4.94 25.84 9.65
CA ASP A 338 -3.97 26.27 8.65
C ASP A 338 -4.67 26.70 7.35
N TRP A 339 -5.97 26.44 7.22
CA TRP A 339 -6.70 26.54 5.96
C TRP A 339 -7.85 27.55 6.04
N HIS A 340 -8.08 28.25 4.93
CA HIS A 340 -9.22 29.14 4.76
C HIS A 340 -9.73 29.11 3.31
N ILE A 341 -10.95 29.60 3.10
CA ILE A 341 -11.50 29.81 1.75
C ILE A 341 -11.14 31.21 1.27
N VAL A 342 -10.55 31.31 0.08
CA VAL A 342 -10.21 32.59 -0.53
C VAL A 342 -11.46 33.26 -1.15
N PRO A 343 -11.51 34.59 -1.27
CA PRO A 343 -12.54 35.30 -2.03
C PRO A 343 -12.63 34.85 -3.49
N THR A 344 -13.75 35.18 -4.14
CA THR A 344 -13.93 34.92 -5.57
C THR A 344 -12.77 35.47 -6.41
N ARG A 345 -12.14 34.58 -7.19
CA ARG A 345 -10.92 34.84 -8.00
C ARG A 345 -9.69 35.17 -7.15
N GLY A 346 -9.66 34.72 -5.90
CA GLY A 346 -8.53 34.88 -4.98
C GLY A 346 -7.53 33.72 -5.01
N GLN A 347 -7.67 32.78 -5.95
CA GLN A 347 -6.74 31.66 -6.12
C GLN A 347 -5.33 32.18 -6.45
N THR A 348 -4.32 31.51 -5.91
CA THR A 348 -2.92 31.97 -5.95
C THR A 348 -1.95 30.94 -6.54
N PHE A 349 -2.47 29.96 -7.28
CA PHE A 349 -1.67 28.93 -7.97
C PHE A 349 -0.42 29.50 -8.67
N GLY A 350 0.74 29.06 -8.20
CA GLY A 350 2.08 29.42 -8.62
C GLY A 350 2.65 30.71 -8.05
N ALA A 351 2.03 31.25 -6.99
CA ALA A 351 2.42 32.50 -6.35
C ALA A 351 2.20 32.45 -4.83
N ILE A 352 2.61 33.51 -4.14
CA ILE A 352 2.39 33.64 -2.70
C ILE A 352 0.89 33.66 -2.40
N ASN A 353 0.46 32.82 -1.45
CA ASN A 353 -0.92 32.72 -1.03
C ASN A 353 -1.47 34.05 -0.52
N THR A 354 -2.77 34.23 -0.69
CA THR A 354 -3.49 35.37 -0.12
C THR A 354 -3.89 35.09 1.32
N ASP A 355 -3.84 36.09 2.19
CA ASP A 355 -4.41 36.01 3.55
C ASP A 355 -5.87 36.50 3.61
N ARG A 356 -6.45 36.82 2.46
CA ARG A 356 -7.84 37.27 2.40
C ARG A 356 -8.76 36.08 2.57
N VAL A 357 -9.66 36.18 3.53
CA VAL A 357 -10.69 35.18 3.82
C VAL A 357 -12.01 35.58 3.17
N TYR A 358 -12.73 34.62 2.60
CA TYR A 358 -14.11 34.80 2.15
C TYR A 358 -15.07 34.94 3.33
N GLU A 359 -15.88 35.99 3.32
CA GLU A 359 -16.98 36.20 4.27
C GLU A 359 -18.33 36.03 3.53
N PRO A 360 -19.21 35.10 3.97
CA PRO A 360 -20.47 34.77 3.30
C PRO A 360 -21.51 35.87 3.12
#